data_AF-A0AAJ3HE68-F1
#
_entry.id   AF-A0AAJ3HE68-F1
#
_cell.length_a   1.000
_cell.length_b   1.000
_cell.length_c   1.000
_cell.angle_alpha   90.00
_cell.angle_beta   90.00
_cell.angle_gamma   90.00
#
_symmetry.space_group_name_H-M   'P 1'
#
loop_
_entity.id
_entity.type
_entity.pdbx_description
1 polymer ?
#
loop_
_entity_poly.entity_id
_entity_poly.type
_entity_poly.pdbx_seq_one_letter_code
_entity_poly.pdbx_strand_id
1 'polypeptide(L)'
;MKGLALIVFLAYSLASLILGVMGIGHEFGYWWAFAAVAAFIFARFAIPISVGVYLYAHHVLGWHWIGAAAFAFPLVAVQVALLFGVTLATAFEYITRPKS
;
A
#
# COMPACT_ATOMS: atom_id res chain seq x y z
N MET A 1 -7.58 -1.56 24.52
CA MET A 1 -7.17 -2.45 23.40
C MET A 1 -7.21 -1.77 22.02
N LYS A 2 -8.26 -1.01 21.66
CA LYS A 2 -8.36 -0.36 20.32
C LYS A 2 -7.26 0.68 20.03
N GLY A 3 -6.85 1.48 21.02
CA GLY A 3 -5.80 2.51 20.84
C GLY A 3 -4.41 1.94 20.52
N LEU A 4 -4.04 0.81 21.15
CA LEU A 4 -2.77 0.15 20.88
C LEU A 4 -2.70 -0.38 19.44
N ALA A 5 -3.78 -1.01 18.96
CA ALA A 5 -3.86 -1.51 17.59
C ALA A 5 -3.72 -0.37 16.56
N LEU A 6 -4.34 0.78 16.83
CA LEU A 6 -4.21 1.97 15.98
C LEU A 6 -2.76 2.48 15.92
N ILE A 7 -2.08 2.56 17.06
CA ILE A 7 -0.68 3.01 17.13
C ILE A 7 0.23 2.06 16.35
N VAL A 8 0.07 0.75 16.53
CA VAL A 8 0.84 -0.26 15.79
C VAL A 8 0.59 -0.15 14.29
N PHE A 9 -0.67 0.03 13.88
CA PHE A 9 -1.03 0.21 12.48
C PHE A 9 -0.42 1.49 11.86
N LEU A 10 -0.45 2.61 12.59
CA LEU A 10 0.17 3.88 12.17
C LEU A 10 1.69 3.73 12.03
N ALA A 11 2.34 3.12 13.02
CA ALA A 11 3.78 2.86 12.98
C ALA A 11 4.17 1.97 11.80
N TYR A 12 3.41 0.89 11.55
CA TYR A 12 3.59 0.02 10.40
C TYR A 12 3.38 0.76 9.07
N SER A 13 2.35 1.59 8.97
CA SER A 13 2.04 2.35 7.75
C SER A 13 3.16 3.33 7.42
N LEU A 14 3.69 4.02 8.44
CA LEU A 14 4.80 4.96 8.27
C LEU A 14 6.10 4.24 7.90
N ALA A 15 6.42 3.14 8.59
CA ALA A 15 7.58 2.32 8.26
C ALA A 15 7.49 1.78 6.82
N SER A 16 6.32 1.29 6.42
CA SER A 16 6.08 0.81 5.05
C SER A 16 6.24 1.91 4.01
N LEU A 17 5.80 3.14 4.31
CA LEU A 17 6.02 4.27 3.41
C LEU A 17 7.52 4.55 3.21
N ILE A 18 8.29 4.60 4.30
CA ILE A 18 9.73 4.87 4.27
C ILE A 18 10.47 3.76 3.52
N LEU A 19 10.24 2.50 3.90
CA LEU A 19 10.86 1.33 3.28
C LEU A 19 10.47 1.20 1.81
N GLY A 20 9.22 1.54 1.47
CA GLY A 20 8.73 1.54 0.09
C GLY A 20 9.46 2.54 -0.79
N VAL A 21 9.60 3.78 -0.34
CA VAL A 21 10.33 4.82 -1.06
C VAL A 21 11.81 4.46 -1.18
N MET A 22 12.42 3.96 -0.11
CA MET A 22 13.82 3.53 -0.13
C MET A 22 14.06 2.35 -1.07
N GLY A 23 13.17 1.35 -1.08
CA GLY A 23 13.27 0.20 -1.97
C GLY A 23 13.16 0.56 -3.44
N ILE A 24 12.18 1.40 -3.80
CA ILE A 24 12.02 1.89 -5.18
C ILE A 24 13.22 2.73 -5.58
N GLY A 25 13.69 3.61 -4.69
CA GLY A 25 14.87 4.43 -4.93
C GLY A 25 16.14 3.61 -5.14
N HIS A 26 16.28 2.50 -4.40
CA HIS A 26 17.44 1.61 -4.51
C HIS A 26 17.44 0.79 -5.81
N GLU A 27 16.29 0.23 -6.20
CA GLU A 27 16.20 -0.60 -7.41
C GLU A 27 16.06 0.19 -8.70
N PHE A 28 15.16 1.18 -8.72
CA PHE A 28 14.77 1.87 -9.94
C PHE A 28 15.34 3.30 -10.02
N GLY A 29 15.94 3.80 -8.94
CA GLY A 29 16.49 5.14 -8.86
C GLY A 29 15.50 6.20 -8.36
N TYR A 30 16.03 7.40 -8.12
CA TYR A 30 15.29 8.49 -7.47
C TYR A 30 14.04 8.93 -8.23
N TRP A 31 14.05 8.91 -9.57
CA TRP A 31 12.88 9.35 -10.34
C TRP A 31 11.65 8.48 -10.13
N TRP A 32 11.87 7.16 -10.00
CA TRP A 32 10.80 6.22 -9.72
C TRP A 32 10.28 6.32 -8.29
N ALA A 33 11.17 6.64 -7.34
CA ALA A 33 10.76 6.92 -5.96
C ALA A 33 9.81 8.13 -5.89
N PHE A 34 10.14 9.22 -6.60
CA PHE A 34 9.25 10.38 -6.71
C PHE A 34 7.93 10.04 -7.40
N ALA A 35 7.96 9.26 -8.48
CA ALA A 35 6.74 8.82 -9.17
C ALA A 35 5.85 7.97 -8.27
N ALA A 36 6.42 7.08 -7.46
CA ALA A 36 5.68 6.25 -6.51
C ALA A 36 5.05 7.07 -5.38
N VAL A 37 5.78 8.06 -4.85
CA VAL A 37 5.23 9.00 -3.86
C VAL A 37 4.11 9.84 -4.47
N ALA A 38 4.29 10.34 -5.70
CA ALA A 38 3.26 11.07 -6.42
C ALA A 38 2.01 10.20 -6.65
N ALA A 39 2.18 8.94 -7.09
CA ALA A 39 1.07 8.00 -7.23
C ALA A 39 0.36 7.72 -5.90
N PHE A 40 1.10 7.63 -4.81
CA PHE A 40 0.53 7.46 -3.48
C PHE A 40 -0.25 8.69 -3.00
N ILE A 41 0.23 9.90 -3.25
CA ILE A 41 -0.43 11.13 -2.78
C ILE A 41 -1.64 11.49 -3.67
N PHE A 42 -1.45 11.51 -4.99
CA PHE A 42 -2.47 11.98 -5.93
C PHE A 42 -3.48 10.90 -6.31
N ALA A 43 -3.01 9.69 -6.60
CA ALA A 43 -3.86 8.58 -7.01
C ALA A 43 -4.23 7.64 -5.84
N ARG A 44 -3.72 7.91 -4.63
CA ARG A 44 -3.88 7.04 -3.46
C ARG A 44 -3.44 5.60 -3.74
N PHE A 45 -2.51 5.41 -4.68
CA PHE A 45 -2.08 4.10 -5.14
C PHE A 45 -0.91 3.62 -4.29
N ALA A 46 -1.18 2.64 -3.41
CA ALA A 46 -0.27 2.10 -2.43
C ALA A 46 0.48 0.86 -2.93
N ILE A 47 0.06 0.29 -4.06
CA ILE A 47 0.74 -0.84 -4.73
C ILE A 47 2.22 -0.54 -5.02
N PRO A 48 2.61 0.61 -5.60
CA PRO A 48 4.02 0.91 -5.88
C PRO A 48 4.86 0.94 -4.59
N ILE A 49 4.32 1.53 -3.53
CA ILE A 49 4.97 1.58 -2.21
C ILE A 49 5.16 0.17 -1.65
N SER A 50 4.13 -0.68 -1.73
CA SER A 50 4.23 -2.07 -1.26
C SER A 50 5.25 -2.89 -2.05
N VAL A 51 5.33 -2.70 -3.37
CA VAL A 51 6.40 -3.29 -4.19
C VAL A 51 7.76 -2.81 -3.70
N GLY A 52 7.92 -1.51 -3.44
CA GLY A 52 9.12 -0.96 -2.81
C GLY A 52 9.49 -1.63 -1.50
N VAL A 53 8.51 -1.86 -0.62
CA VAL A 53 8.72 -2.49 0.69
C VAL A 53 9.25 -3.91 0.50
N TYR A 54 8.64 -4.68 -0.42
CA TYR A 54 9.10 -6.02 -0.76
C TYR A 54 10.55 -6.01 -1.24
N LEU A 55 10.87 -5.13 -2.19
CA LEU A 55 12.21 -5.04 -2.77
C LEU A 55 13.25 -4.65 -1.74
N TYR A 56 12.94 -3.68 -0.88
CA TYR A 56 13.83 -3.29 0.21
C TYR A 56 14.03 -4.43 1.21
N ALA A 57 12.96 -5.11 1.62
CA ALA A 57 13.03 -6.21 2.56
C ALA A 57 13.81 -7.41 2.00
N HIS A 58 13.60 -7.75 0.74
CA HIS A 58 14.25 -8.89 0.09
C HIS A 58 15.71 -8.59 -0.28
N HIS A 59 15.98 -7.46 -0.95
CA HIS A 59 17.31 -7.18 -1.52
C HIS A 59 18.23 -6.39 -0.59
N VAL A 60 17.71 -5.56 0.32
CA VAL A 60 18.53 -4.75 1.23
C VAL A 60 18.62 -5.37 2.62
N LEU A 61 17.47 -5.78 3.18
CA LEU A 61 17.44 -6.43 4.51
C LEU A 61 17.77 -7.93 4.45
N GLY A 62 17.84 -8.52 3.25
CA GLY A 62 18.19 -9.92 3.05
C GLY A 62 17.14 -10.90 3.57
N TRP A 63 15.89 -10.47 3.71
CA TRP A 63 14.82 -11.35 4.18
C TRP A 63 14.50 -12.41 3.13
N HIS A 64 14.04 -13.57 3.58
CA HIS A 64 13.50 -14.56 2.65
C HIS A 64 12.27 -14.00 1.92
N TRP A 65 12.10 -14.32 0.63
CA TRP A 65 11.06 -13.76 -0.23
C TRP A 65 9.65 -13.88 0.36
N ILE A 66 9.33 -14.99 1.04
CA ILE A 66 8.05 -15.20 1.72
C ILE A 66 7.85 -14.17 2.84
N GLY A 67 8.88 -13.93 3.65
CA GLY A 67 8.82 -12.98 4.76
C GLY A 67 8.69 -11.54 4.26
N ALA A 68 9.43 -11.19 3.20
CA ALA A 68 9.31 -9.89 2.55
C ALA A 68 7.91 -9.68 1.96
N ALA A 69 7.36 -10.69 1.27
CA ALA A 69 6.02 -10.62 0.69
C ALA A 69 4.94 -10.51 1.77
N ALA A 70 5.03 -11.32 2.84
CA ALA A 70 4.10 -11.27 3.96
C ALA A 70 4.13 -9.91 4.68
N PHE A 71 5.28 -9.24 4.74
CA PHE A 71 5.40 -7.90 5.32
C PHE A 71 4.86 -6.80 4.41
N ALA A 72 5.02 -6.91 3.09
CA ALA A 72 4.50 -5.95 2.13
C ALA A 72 2.98 -6.10 1.88
N PHE A 73 2.45 -7.31 2.03
CA PHE A 73 1.08 -7.69 1.68
C PHE A 73 -0.04 -6.90 2.40
N PRO A 74 0.02 -6.60 3.72
CA PRO A 74 -1.08 -5.95 4.42
C PRO A 74 -1.49 -4.62 3.80
N LEU A 75 -0.53 -3.83 3.32
CA LEU A 75 -0.78 -2.54 2.70
C LEU A 75 -1.61 -2.67 1.39
N VAL A 76 -1.28 -3.67 0.56
CA VAL A 76 -2.01 -3.99 -0.67
C VAL A 76 -3.37 -4.60 -0.35
N ALA A 77 -3.45 -5.49 0.63
CA ALA A 77 -4.70 -6.12 1.04
C ALA A 77 -5.74 -5.07 1.48
N VAL A 78 -5.32 -4.09 2.27
CA VAL A 78 -6.17 -2.97 2.69
C VAL A 78 -6.62 -2.14 1.47
N GLN A 79 -5.70 -1.81 0.56
CA GLN A 79 -6.04 -1.05 -0.64
C GLN A 79 -7.05 -1.80 -1.53
N VAL A 80 -6.83 -3.08 -1.78
CA VAL A 80 -7.72 -3.92 -2.59
C VAL A 80 -9.10 -3.98 -1.94
N ALA A 81 -9.18 -4.23 -0.64
CA ALA A 81 -10.44 -4.25 0.09
C ALA A 81 -11.21 -2.92 -0.02
N LEU A 82 -10.51 -1.78 0.07
CA LEU A 82 -11.13 -0.46 -0.09
C LEU A 82 -11.65 -0.23 -1.51
N LEU A 83 -10.88 -0.59 -2.54
CA LEU A 83 -11.29 -0.44 -3.94
C LEU A 83 -12.51 -1.30 -4.25
N PHE A 84 -12.53 -2.57 -3.83
CA PHE A 84 -13.68 -3.47 -4.00
C PHE A 84 -14.89 -3.02 -3.20
N GLY A 85 -14.71 -2.55 -1.97
CA GLY A 85 -15.81 -2.04 -1.14
C GLY A 85 -16.51 -0.85 -1.77
N VAL A 86 -15.74 0.11 -2.30
CA VAL A 86 -16.28 1.31 -2.96
C VAL A 86 -17.00 0.96 -4.27
N THR A 87 -16.46 0.05 -5.09
CA THR A 87 -17.10 -0.34 -6.34
C THR A 87 -18.40 -1.11 -6.11
N LEU A 88 -18.44 -2.00 -5.12
CA LEU A 88 -19.67 -2.69 -4.72
C LEU A 88 -20.73 -1.71 -4.21
N ALA A 89 -20.33 -0.77 -3.35
CA ALA A 89 -21.25 0.24 -2.81
C ALA A 89 -21.85 1.13 -3.92
N THR A 90 -21.02 1.60 -4.85
CA THR A 90 -21.47 2.44 -5.98
C THR A 90 -22.34 1.67 -6.97
N ALA A 91 -22.02 0.40 -7.25
CA ALA A 91 -22.85 -0.46 -8.09
C ALA A 91 -24.23 -0.71 -7.46
N PHE A 92 -24.27 -0.98 -6.16
CA PHE A 92 -25.53 -1.16 -5.43
C PHE A 92 -26.39 0.11 -5.43
N GLU A 93 -25.78 1.27 -5.21
CA GLU A 93 -26.46 2.57 -5.29
C GLU A 93 -27.03 2.80 -6.69
N TYR A 94 -26.27 2.51 -7.74
CA TYR A 94 -26.74 2.65 -9.13
C TYR A 94 -27.96 1.76 -9.43
N ILE A 95 -27.98 0.52 -8.91
CA ILE A 95 -29.09 -0.43 -9.09
C ILE A 95 -30.33 0.00 -8.29
N THR A 96 -30.15 0.52 -7.08
CA THR A 96 -31.26 0.84 -6.16
C THR A 96 -31.81 2.26 -6.35
N ARG A 97 -31.09 3.13 -7.07
CA ARG A 97 -31.54 4.49 -7.33
C ARG A 97 -32.81 4.51 -8.20
N PRO A 98 -33.92 5.11 -7.74
CA PRO A 98 -35.11 5.26 -8.56
C PRO A 98 -34.78 6.13 -9.77
N LYS A 99 -35.10 5.62 -10.97
CA LYS A 99 -34.97 6.39 -12.21
C LYS A 99 -36.09 7.45 -12.21
N SER A 100 -35.74 8.70 -11.92
CA SER A 100 -36.60 9.87 -12.12
C SER A 100 -36.66 10.25 -13.59
#